data_AF-A0A0L1JAI4-F1
#
_entry.id   AF-A0A0L1JAI4-F1
#
_cell.length_a   1.000
_cell.length_b   1.000
_cell.length_c   1.000
_cell.angle_alpha   90.00
_cell.angle_beta   90.00
_cell.angle_gamma   90.00
#
_symmetry.space_group_name_H-M   'P 1'
#
loop_
_entity.id
_entity.type
_entity.pdbx_description
1 polymer ?
#
loop_
_entity_poly.entity_id
_entity_poly.type
_entity_poly.pdbx_seq_one_letter_code
_entity_poly.pdbx_strand_id
1 'polypeptide(L)'
;MEKSGLLKELQRDLARKYRLHGPKIEEIWHSLGKGQRERVSRAGAAEGQMLKSPIDRSLGNVYKFIPDWNLRDISNPDSDYLLDCLKHRATKSLCEQYIEGVHGGPGDFEVIVKSMHVHGLKHVDPFRYSFTLFMDEEQYGQSFTASDRVKYEETMAAMKAGVDAGLILPQSTGELILERQSILLTSMNIVIQDILEAGSTFETKGRSKKSEKAAREAMSKLAIDQKPEKLSLEELAALSLDQKSALEDYVRLCRTEPEFLTHAVNAWFFSRPELVADEKGRRLPLITDKYISIAFFEMIHNAVSEVDLSGFAVPIDNLIEPGMAQGALTTLDGFISNNTGAEIGFLYQDMNEECLLDLLLQVQQQKEKNEQVAQAQLASLIPEAPTREMQIEQRKEKTKTRPPHSSVYSITPTTAPTTQPEPAVPSQAFKVKPSFLEVFSTLFSKQRERSSITWAAFQAAMAHMKFSVVPKTGSVYTFSPPEGFNVQRSITLHRPHQSRVEGWRLLYIASRLKREYGWDEKSFETE
;
A
#
# COMPACT_ATOMS: atom_id res chain seq x y z
N MET A 1 1.04 -1.45 -18.89
CA MET A 1 2.43 -1.11 -18.54
C MET A 1 3.36 -2.07 -19.27
N GLU A 2 4.47 -1.58 -19.80
CA GLU A 2 5.47 -2.42 -20.48
C GLU A 2 6.25 -3.29 -19.48
N LYS A 3 6.83 -4.41 -19.94
CA LYS A 3 7.62 -5.32 -19.09
C LYS A 3 8.77 -4.61 -18.36
N SER A 4 9.50 -3.73 -19.06
CA SER A 4 10.58 -2.91 -18.48
C SER A 4 10.06 -2.02 -17.34
N GLY A 5 8.93 -1.33 -17.52
CA GLY A 5 8.33 -0.48 -16.49
C GLY A 5 7.91 -1.27 -15.23
N LEU A 6 7.31 -2.46 -15.41
CA LEU A 6 6.97 -3.35 -14.30
C LEU A 6 8.22 -3.81 -13.53
N LEU A 7 9.30 -4.14 -14.25
CA LEU A 7 10.53 -4.62 -13.65
C LEU A 7 11.23 -3.54 -12.81
N LYS A 8 11.25 -2.30 -13.29
CA LYS A 8 11.78 -1.14 -12.55
C LYS A 8 10.94 -0.80 -11.32
N GLU A 9 9.61 -0.98 -11.38
CA GLU A 9 8.76 -0.81 -10.19
C GLU A 9 9.05 -1.92 -9.16
N LEU A 10 9.11 -3.18 -9.59
CA LEU A 10 9.44 -4.35 -8.74
C LEU A 10 10.79 -4.22 -8.02
N GLN A 11 11.84 -3.75 -8.70
CA GLN A 11 13.15 -3.54 -8.09
C GLN A 11 13.10 -2.41 -7.05
N ARG A 12 12.46 -1.28 -7.39
CA ARG A 12 12.27 -0.13 -6.49
C ARG A 12 11.46 -0.50 -5.25
N ASP A 13 10.48 -1.39 -5.40
CA ASP A 13 9.65 -1.92 -4.32
C ASP A 13 10.46 -2.79 -3.35
N LEU A 14 11.26 -3.72 -3.90
CA LEU A 14 12.16 -4.58 -3.14
C LEU A 14 13.22 -3.76 -2.39
N ALA A 15 13.83 -2.78 -3.06
CA ALA A 15 14.80 -1.87 -2.48
C ALA A 15 14.20 -1.03 -1.33
N ARG A 16 12.96 -0.54 -1.48
CA ARG A 16 12.24 0.21 -0.43
C ARG A 16 11.97 -0.69 0.79
N LYS A 17 11.42 -1.89 0.57
CA LYS A 17 11.11 -2.87 1.63
C LYS A 17 12.36 -3.31 2.39
N TYR A 18 13.42 -3.67 1.67
CA TYR A 18 14.69 -4.07 2.29
C TYR A 18 15.32 -2.92 3.09
N ARG A 19 15.28 -1.68 2.59
CA ARG A 19 15.78 -0.50 3.32
C ARG A 19 15.00 -0.20 4.61
N LEU A 20 13.68 -0.42 4.62
CA LEU A 20 12.83 -0.17 5.78
C LEU A 20 12.84 -1.32 6.81
N HIS A 21 12.98 -2.56 6.35
CA HIS A 21 12.71 -3.75 7.17
C HIS A 21 13.86 -4.76 7.21
N GLY A 22 14.94 -4.58 6.44
CA GLY A 22 16.05 -5.53 6.30
C GLY A 22 16.55 -6.15 7.61
N PRO A 23 16.96 -5.35 8.62
CA PRO A 23 17.40 -5.88 9.91
C PRO A 23 16.34 -6.70 10.65
N LYS A 24 15.04 -6.40 10.45
CA LYS A 24 13.94 -7.16 11.06
C LYS A 24 13.60 -8.44 10.28
N ILE A 25 13.73 -8.40 8.95
CA ILE A 25 13.63 -9.59 8.08
C ILE A 25 14.73 -10.59 8.46
N GLU A 26 15.96 -10.11 8.65
CA GLU A 26 17.12 -10.88 9.13
C GLU A 26 16.85 -11.49 10.51
N GLU A 27 16.50 -10.67 11.51
CA GLU A 27 16.17 -11.11 12.87
C GLU A 27 15.07 -12.19 12.89
N ILE A 28 13.98 -11.99 12.15
CA ILE A 28 12.89 -12.98 12.04
C ILE A 28 13.42 -14.24 11.35
N TRP A 29 14.10 -14.13 10.21
CA TRP A 29 14.55 -15.30 9.43
C TRP A 29 15.53 -16.18 10.20
N HIS A 30 16.43 -15.59 10.99
CA HIS A 30 17.32 -16.32 11.91
C HIS A 30 16.56 -17.04 13.04
N SER A 31 15.42 -16.49 13.49
CA SER A 31 14.56 -17.17 14.48
C SER A 31 13.76 -18.36 13.91
N LEU A 32 13.58 -18.44 12.59
CA LEU A 32 12.80 -19.49 11.95
C LEU A 32 13.63 -20.77 11.70
N GLY A 33 13.24 -21.87 12.35
CA GLY A 33 13.76 -23.20 12.01
C GLY A 33 13.30 -23.66 10.62
N LYS A 34 13.99 -24.66 10.05
CA LYS A 34 13.76 -25.16 8.67
C LYS A 34 12.27 -25.33 8.31
N GLY A 35 11.49 -26.00 9.17
CA GLY A 35 10.07 -26.25 8.92
C GLY A 35 9.18 -25.00 8.96
N GLN A 36 9.63 -23.89 9.56
CA GLN A 36 9.01 -22.57 9.44
C GLN A 36 9.46 -21.87 8.15
N ARG A 37 10.76 -21.87 7.84
CA ARG A 37 11.31 -21.34 6.58
C ARG A 37 10.60 -21.95 5.35
N GLU A 38 10.44 -23.27 5.32
CA GLU A 38 9.68 -23.98 4.26
C GLU A 38 8.20 -23.61 4.17
N ARG A 39 7.55 -23.19 5.27
CA ARG A 39 6.14 -22.72 5.23
C ARG A 39 6.07 -21.29 4.70
N VAL A 40 6.96 -20.41 5.18
CA VAL A 40 7.03 -19.00 4.78
C VAL A 40 7.33 -18.88 3.29
N SER A 41 8.36 -19.56 2.78
CA SER A 41 8.68 -19.52 1.34
C SER A 41 7.56 -20.04 0.43
N ARG A 42 6.69 -20.92 0.94
CA ARG A 42 5.54 -21.46 0.20
C ARG A 42 4.27 -20.62 0.32
N ALA A 43 4.17 -19.69 1.27
CA ALA A 43 2.92 -18.96 1.55
C ALA A 43 2.50 -18.10 0.35
N GLY A 44 3.43 -17.29 -0.17
CA GLY A 44 3.27 -16.53 -1.41
C GLY A 44 3.35 -17.31 -2.72
N ALA A 45 3.70 -18.61 -2.69
CA ALA A 45 3.89 -19.40 -3.90
C ALA A 45 2.56 -19.89 -4.49
N ALA A 46 2.43 -19.88 -5.82
CA ALA A 46 1.24 -20.40 -6.50
C ALA A 46 1.00 -21.87 -6.12
N GLU A 47 -0.17 -22.16 -5.53
CA GLU A 47 -0.53 -23.48 -4.97
C GLU A 47 0.48 -24.04 -3.92
N GLY A 48 1.32 -23.19 -3.32
CA GLY A 48 2.41 -23.62 -2.42
C GLY A 48 3.56 -24.35 -3.14
N GLN A 49 3.63 -24.28 -4.47
CA GLN A 49 4.58 -25.01 -5.29
C GLN A 49 5.87 -24.21 -5.53
N MET A 50 7.01 -24.85 -5.25
CA MET A 50 8.36 -24.34 -5.53
C MET A 50 9.25 -25.50 -5.95
N LEU A 51 10.37 -25.19 -6.63
CA LEU A 51 11.41 -26.17 -6.92
C LEU A 51 11.97 -26.76 -5.62
N LYS A 52 12.11 -28.09 -5.54
CA LYS A 52 12.76 -28.75 -4.40
C LYS A 52 14.28 -28.62 -4.44
N SER A 53 14.85 -28.37 -5.62
CA SER A 53 16.29 -28.19 -5.84
C SER A 53 16.53 -27.52 -7.22
N PRO A 54 17.75 -27.02 -7.53
CA PRO A 54 18.07 -26.40 -8.82
C PRO A 54 17.84 -27.27 -10.08
N ILE A 55 17.67 -28.58 -9.92
CA ILE A 55 17.47 -29.54 -11.02
C ILE A 55 16.08 -30.20 -10.98
N ASP A 56 15.16 -29.70 -10.15
CA ASP A 56 13.82 -30.27 -9.99
C ASP A 56 12.94 -30.03 -11.23
N ARG A 57 12.57 -31.11 -11.93
CA ARG A 57 11.76 -31.07 -13.15
C ARG A 57 10.25 -31.17 -12.88
N SER A 58 9.81 -31.26 -11.63
CA SER A 58 8.39 -31.41 -11.29
C SER A 58 7.54 -30.19 -11.65
N LEU A 59 8.14 -29.00 -11.75
CA LEU A 59 7.49 -27.77 -12.22
C LEU A 59 7.82 -27.45 -13.70
N GLY A 60 7.94 -28.48 -14.54
CA GLY A 60 8.14 -28.33 -15.98
C GLY A 60 9.43 -27.58 -16.34
N ASN A 61 9.30 -26.38 -16.94
CA ASN A 61 10.44 -25.56 -17.35
C ASN A 61 10.96 -24.60 -16.26
N VAL A 62 10.34 -24.48 -15.07
CA VAL A 62 10.68 -23.43 -14.08
C VAL A 62 12.15 -23.48 -13.66
N TYR A 63 12.75 -24.67 -13.50
CA TYR A 63 14.18 -24.83 -13.20
C TYR A 63 15.13 -24.29 -14.28
N LYS A 64 14.64 -24.05 -15.50
CA LYS A 64 15.42 -23.44 -16.59
C LYS A 64 15.52 -21.92 -16.45
N PHE A 65 14.61 -21.29 -15.70
CA PHE A 65 14.59 -19.84 -15.50
C PHE A 65 15.15 -19.45 -14.13
N ILE A 66 14.73 -20.15 -13.08
CA ILE A 66 15.01 -19.79 -11.67
C ILE A 66 15.52 -20.97 -10.83
N PRO A 67 16.60 -21.68 -11.25
CA PRO A 67 17.14 -22.82 -10.49
C PRO A 67 17.61 -22.44 -9.08
N ASP A 68 18.04 -21.20 -8.89
CA ASP A 68 18.36 -20.55 -7.63
C ASP A 68 17.15 -20.41 -6.69
N TRP A 69 15.93 -20.23 -7.22
CA TRP A 69 14.72 -20.06 -6.40
C TRP A 69 14.12 -21.40 -5.97
N ASN A 70 14.84 -22.14 -5.11
CA ASN A 70 14.48 -23.48 -4.67
C ASN A 70 14.51 -23.66 -3.14
N LEU A 71 13.65 -24.54 -2.64
CA LEU A 71 13.43 -24.75 -1.21
C LEU A 71 14.61 -25.38 -0.46
N ARG A 72 15.42 -26.25 -1.10
CA ARG A 72 16.57 -26.88 -0.42
C ARG A 72 17.58 -25.82 0.01
N ASP A 73 17.85 -24.85 -0.86
CA ASP A 73 18.86 -23.83 -0.62
C ASP A 73 18.29 -22.66 0.20
N ILE A 74 17.04 -22.26 -0.07
CA ILE A 74 16.35 -21.20 0.70
C ILE A 74 16.05 -21.61 2.15
N SER A 75 15.55 -22.84 2.40
CA SER A 75 15.06 -23.22 3.75
C SER A 75 16.13 -23.77 4.69
N ASN A 76 17.38 -23.89 4.23
CA ASN A 76 18.49 -24.34 5.06
C ASN A 76 18.67 -23.39 6.27
N PRO A 77 18.58 -23.86 7.52
CA PRO A 77 18.75 -22.99 8.69
C PRO A 77 20.19 -22.50 8.84
N ASP A 78 21.16 -23.34 8.45
CA ASP A 78 22.60 -23.09 8.57
C ASP A 78 23.14 -22.22 7.41
N SER A 79 22.30 -21.36 6.83
CA SER A 79 22.64 -20.54 5.67
C SER A 79 21.78 -19.27 5.57
N ASP A 80 22.42 -18.21 5.12
CA ASP A 80 21.82 -16.91 4.81
C ASP A 80 21.44 -16.76 3.33
N TYR A 81 21.40 -17.86 2.56
CA TYR A 81 21.16 -17.86 1.11
C TYR A 81 20.01 -16.94 0.66
N LEU A 82 18.85 -17.00 1.33
CA LEU A 82 17.73 -16.11 1.03
C LEU A 82 18.04 -14.63 1.31
N LEU A 83 18.69 -14.33 2.44
CA LEU A 83 19.05 -12.97 2.85
C LEU A 83 20.09 -12.38 1.90
N ASP A 84 21.10 -13.16 1.49
CA ASP A 84 22.08 -12.77 0.48
C ASP A 84 21.43 -12.50 -0.89
N CYS A 85 20.49 -13.35 -1.33
CA CYS A 85 19.70 -13.13 -2.53
C CYS A 85 18.85 -11.84 -2.44
N LEU A 86 18.13 -11.64 -1.34
CA LEU A 86 17.31 -10.45 -1.11
C LEU A 86 18.17 -9.17 -1.09
N LYS A 87 19.28 -9.20 -0.35
CA LYS A 87 20.24 -8.11 -0.21
C LYS A 87 20.81 -7.70 -1.57
N HIS A 88 21.36 -8.66 -2.32
CA HIS A 88 21.88 -8.42 -3.66
C HIS A 88 20.80 -7.77 -4.56
N ARG A 89 19.60 -8.36 -4.64
CA ARG A 89 18.51 -7.88 -5.51
C ARG A 89 17.90 -6.54 -5.08
N ALA A 90 18.00 -6.19 -3.80
CA ALA A 90 17.54 -4.92 -3.25
C ALA A 90 18.56 -3.78 -3.35
N THR A 91 19.86 -4.08 -3.38
CA THR A 91 20.91 -3.04 -3.40
C THR A 91 21.56 -2.83 -4.77
N LYS A 92 21.51 -3.84 -5.66
CA LYS A 92 22.11 -3.78 -7.00
C LYS A 92 21.13 -3.25 -8.04
N SER A 93 21.63 -2.50 -9.03
CA SER A 93 20.86 -2.04 -10.19
C SER A 93 20.40 -3.20 -11.09
N LEU A 94 19.49 -2.97 -12.04
CA LEU A 94 19.09 -4.03 -13.00
C LEU A 94 20.24 -4.40 -13.95
N CYS A 95 21.04 -3.43 -14.39
CA CYS A 95 22.28 -3.64 -15.15
C CYS A 95 23.33 -4.40 -14.34
N GLU A 96 23.46 -4.16 -13.04
CA GLU A 96 24.38 -4.95 -12.20
C GLU A 96 23.90 -6.40 -12.07
N GLN A 97 22.62 -6.62 -11.77
CA GLN A 97 22.00 -7.96 -11.64
C GLN A 97 22.06 -8.79 -12.95
N TYR A 98 22.04 -8.10 -14.09
CA TYR A 98 22.22 -8.69 -15.41
C TYR A 98 23.60 -9.34 -15.56
N ILE A 99 24.65 -8.67 -15.08
CA ILE A 99 26.07 -9.04 -15.23
C ILE A 99 26.53 -9.97 -14.10
N GLU A 100 26.26 -9.59 -12.85
CA GLU A 100 26.81 -10.19 -11.63
C GLU A 100 25.69 -10.76 -10.75
N GLY A 101 25.91 -11.94 -10.18
CA GLY A 101 25.02 -12.59 -9.23
C GLY A 101 25.45 -12.43 -7.76
N VAL A 102 24.81 -13.19 -6.88
CA VAL A 102 25.17 -13.24 -5.45
C VAL A 102 26.62 -13.72 -5.28
N HIS A 103 27.38 -13.04 -4.42
CA HIS A 103 28.80 -13.34 -4.11
C HIS A 103 29.73 -13.43 -5.34
N GLY A 104 29.49 -12.63 -6.38
CA GLY A 104 30.27 -12.67 -7.63
C GLY A 104 29.94 -13.89 -8.52
N GLY A 105 28.81 -14.55 -8.27
CA GLY A 105 28.27 -15.62 -9.10
C GLY A 105 27.70 -15.13 -10.43
N PRO A 106 27.09 -16.02 -11.23
CA PRO A 106 26.54 -15.70 -12.54
C PRO A 106 25.35 -14.73 -12.45
N GLY A 107 25.41 -13.62 -13.19
CA GLY A 107 24.26 -12.72 -13.40
C GLY A 107 23.17 -13.35 -14.29
N ASP A 108 22.05 -12.64 -14.43
CA ASP A 108 20.88 -13.17 -15.14
C ASP A 108 21.13 -13.51 -16.61
N PHE A 109 22.03 -12.78 -17.27
CA PHE A 109 22.48 -13.10 -18.62
C PHE A 109 23.14 -14.47 -18.69
N GLU A 110 24.16 -14.75 -17.85
CA GLU A 110 24.85 -16.05 -17.88
C GLU A 110 23.89 -17.18 -17.52
N VAL A 111 23.04 -17.02 -16.50
CA VAL A 111 22.08 -18.07 -16.09
C VAL A 111 21.16 -18.46 -17.23
N ILE A 112 20.56 -17.48 -17.94
CA ILE A 112 19.69 -17.77 -19.08
C ILE A 112 20.47 -18.34 -20.26
N VAL A 113 21.59 -17.75 -20.68
CA VAL A 113 22.38 -18.26 -21.81
C VAL A 113 22.86 -19.68 -21.55
N LYS A 114 23.32 -20.00 -20.33
CA LYS A 114 23.71 -21.35 -19.91
C LYS A 114 22.53 -22.32 -19.95
N SER A 115 21.34 -21.89 -19.55
CA SER A 115 20.11 -22.68 -19.62
C SER A 115 19.63 -22.93 -21.07
N MET A 116 19.81 -21.96 -21.97
CA MET A 116 19.55 -22.14 -23.41
C MET A 116 20.44 -23.24 -24.00
N HIS A 117 21.73 -23.27 -23.63
CA HIS A 117 22.68 -24.28 -24.10
C HIS A 117 22.47 -25.66 -23.43
N VAL A 118 22.33 -25.73 -22.10
CA VAL A 118 22.36 -26.98 -21.33
C VAL A 118 20.97 -27.62 -21.17
N HIS A 119 19.89 -26.82 -21.22
CA HIS A 119 18.51 -27.29 -21.02
C HIS A 119 17.59 -27.03 -22.22
N GLY A 120 18.15 -26.52 -23.33
CA GLY A 120 17.38 -26.21 -24.54
C GLY A 120 16.28 -25.18 -24.29
N LEU A 121 16.48 -24.25 -23.35
CA LEU A 121 15.56 -23.13 -23.13
C LEU A 121 15.49 -22.28 -24.41
N LYS A 122 14.28 -21.95 -24.85
CA LYS A 122 13.99 -21.10 -26.00
C LYS A 122 12.67 -20.37 -25.74
N HIS A 123 12.60 -19.10 -26.14
CA HIS A 123 11.32 -18.40 -26.21
C HIS A 123 10.44 -19.01 -27.32
N VAL A 124 9.11 -18.92 -27.20
CA VAL A 124 8.16 -19.48 -28.18
C VAL A 124 8.12 -18.64 -29.46
N ASP A 125 8.03 -17.32 -29.32
CA ASP A 125 8.10 -16.38 -30.45
C ASP A 125 9.55 -16.10 -30.85
N PRO A 126 9.87 -16.06 -32.15
CA PRO A 126 11.23 -15.86 -32.65
C PRO A 126 11.66 -14.38 -32.73
N PHE A 127 10.71 -13.44 -32.63
CA PHE A 127 10.89 -11.98 -32.78
C PHE A 127 11.84 -11.59 -33.95
N ARG A 128 11.37 -11.83 -35.18
CA ARG A 128 12.18 -11.61 -36.39
C ARG A 128 12.56 -10.14 -36.52
N TYR A 129 13.86 -9.90 -36.66
CA TYR A 129 14.45 -8.56 -36.83
C TYR A 129 14.30 -7.66 -35.60
N SER A 130 14.10 -8.24 -34.42
CA SER A 130 13.93 -7.53 -33.15
C SER A 130 15.03 -7.82 -32.14
N PHE A 131 15.38 -6.80 -31.34
CA PHE A 131 16.46 -6.86 -30.36
C PHE A 131 16.13 -6.08 -29.09
N THR A 132 16.78 -6.42 -27.98
CA THR A 132 16.59 -5.83 -26.64
C THR A 132 17.90 -5.23 -26.13
N LEU A 133 17.82 -4.07 -25.48
CA LEU A 133 18.96 -3.34 -24.91
C LEU A 133 19.08 -3.58 -23.40
N PHE A 134 20.32 -3.75 -22.93
CA PHE A 134 20.69 -3.94 -21.53
C PHE A 134 21.88 -3.06 -21.11
N MET A 135 22.05 -1.90 -21.78
CA MET A 135 23.23 -1.04 -21.65
C MET A 135 23.19 -0.10 -20.44
N ASP A 136 22.00 0.38 -20.06
CA ASP A 136 21.78 1.40 -19.04
C ASP A 136 20.38 1.28 -18.40
N GLU A 137 20.17 1.92 -17.25
CA GLU A 137 18.91 1.85 -16.49
C GLU A 137 17.72 2.61 -17.14
N GLU A 138 17.93 3.45 -18.15
CA GLU A 138 16.83 4.12 -18.88
C GLU A 138 16.27 3.18 -19.95
N GLN A 139 17.14 2.62 -20.78
CA GLN A 139 16.81 1.73 -21.89
C GLN A 139 16.72 0.26 -21.49
N TYR A 140 17.00 -0.09 -20.23
CA TYR A 140 16.98 -1.47 -19.73
C TYR A 140 15.72 -2.25 -20.13
N GLY A 141 15.90 -3.32 -20.91
CA GLY A 141 14.81 -4.19 -21.36
C GLY A 141 13.91 -3.60 -22.45
N GLN A 142 14.20 -2.40 -22.98
CA GLN A 142 13.50 -1.86 -24.14
C GLN A 142 13.84 -2.70 -25.38
N SER A 143 12.83 -2.99 -26.20
CA SER A 143 12.98 -3.82 -27.40
C SER A 143 12.55 -3.07 -28.66
N PHE A 144 13.35 -3.21 -29.71
CA PHE A 144 13.25 -2.50 -30.97
C PHE A 144 13.11 -3.51 -32.12
N THR A 145 12.42 -3.14 -33.19
CA THR A 145 12.24 -3.99 -34.38
C THR A 145 12.62 -3.20 -35.63
N ALA A 146 13.49 -3.76 -36.45
CA ALA A 146 13.84 -3.19 -37.75
C ALA A 146 12.76 -3.50 -38.80
N SER A 147 12.66 -2.66 -39.84
CA SER A 147 11.73 -2.84 -40.96
C SER A 147 11.88 -4.18 -41.69
N ASP A 148 13.10 -4.69 -41.77
CA ASP A 148 13.49 -5.81 -42.61
C ASP A 148 14.85 -6.39 -42.16
N ARG A 149 15.26 -7.46 -42.86
CA ARG A 149 16.51 -8.18 -42.57
C ARG A 149 17.76 -7.34 -42.82
N VAL A 150 17.81 -6.56 -43.89
CA VAL A 150 19.00 -5.79 -44.27
C VAL A 150 19.22 -4.70 -43.24
N LYS A 151 18.15 -3.98 -42.88
CA LYS A 151 18.19 -2.94 -41.84
C LYS A 151 18.61 -3.50 -40.47
N TYR A 152 18.15 -4.71 -40.11
CA TYR A 152 18.59 -5.40 -38.90
C TYR A 152 20.08 -5.77 -38.92
N GLU A 153 20.58 -6.34 -40.03
CA GLU A 153 21.99 -6.71 -40.18
C GLU A 153 22.91 -5.47 -40.19
N GLU A 154 22.48 -4.37 -40.82
CA GLU A 154 23.16 -3.06 -40.73
C GLU A 154 23.21 -2.53 -39.29
N THR A 155 22.08 -2.50 -38.57
CA THR A 155 22.01 -2.01 -37.19
C THR A 155 22.88 -2.85 -36.25
N MET A 156 22.85 -4.17 -36.38
CA MET A 156 23.70 -5.07 -35.58
C MET A 156 25.18 -4.92 -35.90
N ALA A 157 25.56 -4.65 -37.15
CA ALA A 157 26.94 -4.36 -37.53
C ALA A 157 27.40 -2.99 -37.01
N ALA A 158 26.54 -1.96 -37.04
CA ALA A 158 26.84 -0.64 -36.49
C ALA A 158 26.99 -0.66 -34.96
N MET A 159 26.20 -1.50 -34.28
CA MET A 159 26.20 -1.63 -32.81
C MET A 159 27.09 -2.78 -32.31
N LYS A 160 28.01 -3.30 -33.14
CA LYS A 160 28.76 -4.55 -32.87
C LYS A 160 29.42 -4.61 -31.49
N ALA A 161 29.97 -3.51 -30.98
CA ALA A 161 30.60 -3.48 -29.66
C ALA A 161 29.62 -3.84 -28.52
N GLY A 162 28.37 -3.39 -28.60
CA GLY A 162 27.32 -3.75 -27.62
C GLY A 162 26.81 -5.20 -27.80
N VAL A 163 26.83 -5.72 -29.03
CA VAL A 163 26.51 -7.12 -29.32
C VAL A 163 27.60 -8.06 -28.80
N ASP A 164 28.87 -7.75 -29.07
CA ASP A 164 30.05 -8.50 -28.59
C ASP A 164 30.13 -8.50 -27.06
N ALA A 165 29.78 -7.39 -26.42
CA ALA A 165 29.70 -7.27 -24.96
C ALA A 165 28.44 -7.91 -24.33
N GLY A 166 27.53 -8.46 -25.13
CA GLY A 166 26.28 -9.06 -24.65
C GLY A 166 25.26 -8.06 -24.08
N LEU A 167 25.41 -6.76 -24.35
CA LEU A 167 24.48 -5.70 -23.91
C LEU A 167 23.34 -5.46 -24.92
N ILE A 168 23.43 -6.04 -26.12
CA ILE A 168 22.44 -5.95 -27.19
C ILE A 168 22.17 -7.37 -27.68
N LEU A 169 20.95 -7.87 -27.47
CA LEU A 169 20.58 -9.27 -27.72
C LEU A 169 19.39 -9.40 -28.66
N PRO A 170 19.22 -10.53 -29.38
CA PRO A 170 17.95 -10.87 -30.02
C PRO A 170 16.82 -10.87 -28.99
N GLN A 171 15.64 -10.32 -29.33
CA GLN A 171 14.56 -10.15 -28.34
C GLN A 171 14.12 -11.47 -27.71
N SER A 172 14.16 -12.59 -28.45
CA SER A 172 13.88 -13.93 -27.92
C SER A 172 14.84 -14.40 -26.81
N THR A 173 16.02 -13.77 -26.66
CA THR A 173 16.89 -13.95 -25.50
C THR A 173 16.59 -12.93 -24.40
N GLY A 174 16.37 -11.66 -24.79
CA GLY A 174 16.06 -10.58 -23.84
C GLY A 174 14.79 -10.84 -23.03
N GLU A 175 13.73 -11.34 -23.66
CA GLU A 175 12.46 -11.69 -23.00
C GLU A 175 12.64 -12.76 -21.91
N LEU A 176 13.51 -13.75 -22.11
CA LEU A 176 13.80 -14.80 -21.13
C LEU A 176 14.53 -14.25 -19.89
N ILE A 177 15.40 -13.25 -20.09
CA ILE A 177 16.14 -12.57 -19.01
C ILE A 177 15.18 -11.69 -18.21
N LEU A 178 14.36 -10.87 -18.89
CA LEU A 178 13.34 -10.03 -18.25
C LEU A 178 12.28 -10.87 -17.53
N GLU A 179 11.92 -12.05 -18.06
CA GLU A 179 11.03 -13.02 -17.40
C GLU A 179 11.64 -13.58 -16.11
N ARG A 180 12.91 -14.05 -16.15
CA ARG A 180 13.64 -14.48 -14.95
C ARG A 180 13.69 -13.40 -13.88
N GLN A 181 14.08 -12.17 -14.25
CA GLN A 181 14.17 -11.05 -13.31
C GLN A 181 12.80 -10.67 -12.73
N SER A 182 11.75 -10.64 -13.56
CA SER A 182 10.38 -10.36 -13.13
C SER A 182 9.88 -11.39 -12.11
N ILE A 183 10.11 -12.68 -12.36
CA ILE A 183 9.68 -13.76 -11.47
C ILE A 183 10.44 -13.72 -10.14
N LEU A 184 11.76 -13.50 -10.17
CA LEU A 184 12.56 -13.39 -8.94
C LEU A 184 12.14 -12.18 -8.10
N LEU A 185 12.09 -10.97 -8.68
CA LEU A 185 11.72 -9.77 -7.93
C LEU A 185 10.27 -9.82 -7.41
N THR A 186 9.34 -10.42 -8.16
CA THR A 186 7.97 -10.68 -7.67
C THR A 186 7.99 -11.61 -6.46
N SER A 187 8.67 -12.76 -6.58
CA SER A 187 8.75 -13.75 -5.50
C SER A 187 9.43 -13.22 -4.24
N MET A 188 10.42 -12.33 -4.40
CA MET A 188 11.14 -11.67 -3.31
C MET A 188 10.31 -10.60 -2.61
N ASN A 189 9.55 -9.79 -3.35
CA ASN A 189 8.61 -8.82 -2.77
C ASN A 189 7.53 -9.51 -1.93
N ILE A 190 7.08 -10.70 -2.34
CA ILE A 190 6.10 -11.49 -1.60
C ILE A 190 6.75 -12.17 -0.37
N VAL A 191 7.90 -12.83 -0.50
CA VAL A 191 8.50 -13.54 0.66
C VAL A 191 8.93 -12.59 1.77
N ILE A 192 9.29 -11.33 1.48
CA ILE A 192 9.50 -10.31 2.53
C ILE A 192 8.23 -10.10 3.34
N GLN A 193 7.06 -10.00 2.69
CA GLN A 193 5.78 -9.87 3.37
C GLN A 193 5.47 -11.12 4.19
N ASP A 194 5.66 -12.32 3.63
CA ASP A 194 5.46 -13.59 4.34
C ASP A 194 6.36 -13.71 5.59
N ILE A 195 7.61 -13.21 5.53
CA ILE A 195 8.54 -13.18 6.69
C ILE A 195 8.04 -12.19 7.75
N LEU A 196 7.64 -10.98 7.34
CA LEU A 196 7.16 -9.95 8.27
C LEU A 196 5.84 -10.37 8.96
N GLU A 197 4.96 -11.07 8.24
CA GLU A 197 3.76 -11.68 8.84
C GLU A 197 4.11 -12.84 9.78
N ALA A 198 5.08 -13.70 9.44
CA ALA A 198 5.54 -14.78 10.32
C ALA A 198 6.23 -14.30 11.61
N GLY A 199 6.78 -13.08 11.61
CA GLY A 199 7.31 -12.41 12.81
C GLY A 199 6.28 -11.56 13.57
N SER A 200 5.04 -11.48 13.08
CA SER A 200 3.93 -10.77 13.73
C SER A 200 3.09 -11.73 14.57
N THR A 201 2.65 -11.32 15.75
CA THR A 201 1.76 -12.14 16.60
C THR A 201 0.32 -12.23 16.09
N PHE A 202 -0.01 -11.54 14.99
CA PHE A 202 -1.32 -11.60 14.36
C PHE A 202 -1.50 -12.90 13.54
N GLU A 203 -2.05 -13.95 14.16
CA GLU A 203 -2.65 -15.05 13.41
C GLU A 203 -3.81 -14.53 12.53
N THR A 204 -3.53 -14.28 11.25
CA THR A 204 -4.52 -13.99 10.21
C THR A 204 -5.33 -15.24 9.85
N LYS A 205 -6.16 -15.70 10.80
CA LYS A 205 -7.04 -16.88 10.66
C LYS A 205 -7.84 -16.81 9.36
N GLY A 206 -7.47 -17.69 8.44
CA GLY A 206 -7.85 -17.61 7.02
C GLY A 206 -9.35 -17.38 6.82
N ARG A 207 -9.68 -16.27 6.14
CA ARG A 207 -11.05 -15.80 5.85
C ARG A 207 -11.86 -16.92 5.19
N SER A 208 -12.70 -17.61 5.97
CA SER A 208 -13.28 -18.88 5.53
C SER A 208 -14.20 -18.70 4.31
N LYS A 209 -14.02 -19.52 3.27
CA LYS A 209 -14.85 -19.51 2.04
C LYS A 209 -16.35 -19.67 2.31
N LYS A 210 -16.73 -20.15 3.50
CA LYS A 210 -18.11 -20.29 3.98
C LYS A 210 -18.83 -18.95 4.13
N SER A 211 -18.13 -17.85 4.45
CA SER A 211 -18.76 -16.52 4.57
C SER A 211 -19.03 -15.84 3.23
N GLU A 212 -18.20 -16.07 2.21
CA GLU A 212 -18.41 -15.48 0.87
C GLU A 212 -19.64 -16.09 0.19
N LYS A 213 -19.85 -17.41 0.30
CA LYS A 213 -21.08 -18.05 -0.17
C LYS A 213 -22.32 -17.50 0.53
N ALA A 214 -22.27 -17.36 1.86
CA ALA A 214 -23.38 -16.79 2.63
C ALA A 214 -23.66 -15.32 2.25
N ALA A 215 -22.63 -14.52 1.96
CA ALA A 215 -22.81 -13.14 1.48
C ALA A 215 -23.44 -13.09 0.08
N ARG A 216 -23.00 -13.93 -0.86
CA ARG A 216 -23.62 -14.05 -2.21
C ARG A 216 -25.08 -14.51 -2.12
N GLU A 217 -25.38 -15.48 -1.26
CA GLU A 217 -26.75 -15.96 -1.02
C GLU A 217 -27.65 -14.93 -0.30
N ALA A 218 -27.08 -14.04 0.53
CA ALA A 218 -27.81 -12.94 1.14
C ALA A 218 -28.10 -11.81 0.13
N MET A 219 -27.11 -11.40 -0.66
CA MET A 219 -27.25 -10.41 -1.74
C MET A 219 -28.33 -10.87 -2.76
N SER A 220 -28.32 -12.15 -3.13
CA SER A 220 -29.33 -12.76 -4.02
C SER A 220 -30.75 -12.85 -3.43
N LYS A 221 -30.95 -12.46 -2.17
CA LYS A 221 -32.26 -12.46 -1.48
C LYS A 221 -32.73 -11.04 -1.09
N LEU A 222 -32.02 -10.00 -1.50
CA LEU A 222 -32.43 -8.61 -1.31
C LEU A 222 -33.54 -8.22 -2.30
N ALA A 223 -34.78 -8.63 -2.00
CA ALA A 223 -35.96 -8.02 -2.60
C ALA A 223 -36.10 -6.58 -2.08
N ILE A 224 -35.82 -5.58 -2.93
CA ILE A 224 -35.96 -4.15 -2.61
C ILE A 224 -37.45 -3.77 -2.73
N ASP A 225 -38.27 -4.30 -1.83
CA ASP A 225 -39.74 -4.15 -1.88
C ASP A 225 -40.35 -3.76 -0.52
N GLN A 226 -39.49 -3.33 0.43
CA GLN A 226 -39.94 -2.57 1.61
C GLN A 226 -39.89 -1.08 1.29
N LYS A 227 -41.03 -0.56 0.83
CA LYS A 227 -41.31 0.87 0.77
C LYS A 227 -41.04 1.47 2.17
N PRO A 228 -40.07 2.39 2.33
CA PRO A 228 -39.71 2.88 3.65
C PRO A 228 -40.89 3.58 4.32
N GLU A 229 -41.05 3.35 5.62
CA GLU A 229 -41.97 4.13 6.44
C GLU A 229 -41.57 5.61 6.39
N LYS A 230 -42.57 6.50 6.45
CA LYS A 230 -42.32 7.93 6.50
C LYS A 230 -41.78 8.29 7.88
N LEU A 231 -40.46 8.27 8.02
CA LEU A 231 -39.75 8.82 9.17
C LEU A 231 -40.25 10.23 9.48
N SER A 232 -40.40 10.56 10.75
CA SER A 232 -40.69 11.92 11.18
C SER A 232 -39.48 12.85 10.97
N LEU A 233 -39.68 14.17 11.00
CA LEU A 233 -38.58 15.13 10.89
C LEU A 233 -37.65 15.05 12.11
N GLU A 234 -38.21 14.73 13.28
CA GLU A 234 -37.52 14.51 14.54
C GLU A 234 -36.69 13.22 14.51
N GLU A 235 -37.24 12.13 13.98
CA GLU A 235 -36.50 10.88 13.74
C GLU A 235 -35.36 11.07 12.74
N LEU A 236 -35.61 11.80 11.64
CA LEU A 236 -34.60 12.08 10.62
C LEU A 236 -33.49 12.98 11.17
N ALA A 237 -33.82 14.00 11.97
CA ALA A 237 -32.83 14.83 12.66
C ALA A 237 -31.99 14.03 13.67
N ALA A 238 -32.62 13.12 14.44
CA ALA A 238 -31.92 12.24 15.37
C ALA A 238 -30.98 11.26 14.65
N LEU A 239 -31.40 10.68 13.52
CA LEU A 239 -30.58 9.81 12.68
C LEU A 239 -29.40 10.56 12.04
N SER A 240 -29.63 11.78 11.54
CA SER A 240 -28.56 12.64 10.99
C SER A 240 -27.53 13.02 12.06
N LEU A 241 -27.97 13.29 13.29
CA LEU A 241 -27.06 13.57 14.40
C LEU A 241 -26.26 12.33 14.83
N ASP A 242 -26.90 11.17 14.97
CA ASP A 242 -26.21 9.91 15.28
C ASP A 242 -25.23 9.51 14.16
N GLN A 243 -25.55 9.82 12.90
CA GLN A 243 -24.69 9.58 11.74
C GLN A 243 -23.48 10.53 11.68
N LYS A 244 -23.66 11.84 11.90
CA LYS A 244 -22.52 12.78 12.02
C LYS A 244 -21.58 12.34 13.14
N SER A 245 -22.16 12.07 14.30
CA SER A 245 -21.41 11.58 15.45
C SER A 245 -20.79 10.19 15.20
N ALA A 246 -21.39 9.32 14.37
CA ALA A 246 -20.75 8.08 13.93
C ALA A 246 -19.48 8.30 13.09
N LEU A 247 -19.38 9.41 12.34
CA LEU A 247 -18.24 9.79 11.51
C LEU A 247 -17.15 10.52 12.32
N GLU A 248 -17.52 11.48 13.18
CA GLU A 248 -16.62 12.12 14.15
C GLU A 248 -15.82 11.09 14.97
N ASP A 249 -16.49 10.00 15.39
CA ASP A 249 -15.89 8.89 16.12
C ASP A 249 -14.93 8.06 15.25
N TYR A 250 -15.30 7.82 13.98
CA TYR A 250 -14.47 7.10 13.02
C TYR A 250 -13.16 7.86 12.74
N VAL A 251 -13.24 9.17 12.49
CA VAL A 251 -12.08 10.04 12.27
C VAL A 251 -11.20 10.10 13.52
N ARG A 252 -11.78 10.21 14.72
CA ARG A 252 -11.01 10.17 15.97
C ARG A 252 -10.27 8.85 16.14
N LEU A 253 -10.94 7.71 15.92
CA LEU A 253 -10.31 6.38 16.03
C LEU A 253 -9.19 6.20 15.01
N CYS A 254 -9.32 6.68 13.78
CA CYS A 254 -8.22 6.72 12.81
C CYS A 254 -7.02 7.57 13.28
N ARG A 255 -7.24 8.61 14.10
CA ARG A 255 -6.18 9.47 14.65
C ARG A 255 -5.57 8.94 15.95
N THR A 256 -6.27 8.12 16.73
CA THR A 256 -5.83 7.69 18.09
C THR A 256 -5.56 6.19 18.26
N GLU A 257 -6.15 5.32 17.45
CA GLU A 257 -6.08 3.86 17.61
C GLU A 257 -5.45 3.18 16.38
N PRO A 258 -4.14 2.83 16.42
CA PRO A 258 -3.46 2.24 15.27
C PRO A 258 -4.10 0.96 14.72
N GLU A 259 -4.69 0.12 15.58
CA GLU A 259 -5.43 -1.08 15.17
C GLU A 259 -6.66 -0.75 14.31
N PHE A 260 -7.35 0.34 14.61
CA PHE A 260 -8.50 0.83 13.85
C PHE A 260 -8.05 1.44 12.52
N LEU A 261 -7.01 2.29 12.56
CA LEU A 261 -6.41 2.89 11.37
C LEU A 261 -5.92 1.82 10.38
N THR A 262 -5.14 0.83 10.85
CA THR A 262 -4.68 -0.29 10.03
C THR A 262 -5.85 -1.09 9.45
N HIS A 263 -6.95 -1.29 10.18
CA HIS A 263 -8.14 -1.93 9.60
C HIS A 263 -8.77 -1.07 8.49
N ALA A 264 -8.97 0.23 8.74
CA ALA A 264 -9.64 1.14 7.83
C ALA A 264 -8.86 1.32 6.51
N VAL A 265 -7.54 1.55 6.57
CA VAL A 265 -6.67 1.66 5.38
C VAL A 265 -6.71 0.37 4.55
N ASN A 266 -6.62 -0.79 5.21
CA ASN A 266 -6.73 -2.08 4.52
C ASN A 266 -8.12 -2.28 3.90
N ALA A 267 -9.20 -1.88 4.56
CA ALA A 267 -10.54 -1.99 4.02
C ALA A 267 -10.69 -1.20 2.71
N TRP A 268 -10.14 0.01 2.64
CA TRP A 268 -10.08 0.81 1.42
C TRP A 268 -9.17 0.15 0.36
N PHE A 269 -7.92 -0.16 0.72
CA PHE A 269 -6.94 -0.77 -0.17
C PHE A 269 -7.46 -2.05 -0.86
N PHE A 270 -8.05 -2.98 -0.10
CA PHE A 270 -8.62 -4.23 -0.62
C PHE A 270 -10.01 -4.07 -1.28
N SER A 271 -10.58 -2.86 -1.29
CA SER A 271 -11.83 -2.56 -2.00
C SER A 271 -11.61 -1.99 -3.41
N ARG A 272 -10.38 -1.58 -3.73
CA ARG A 272 -10.00 -1.03 -5.04
C ARG A 272 -10.35 -1.98 -6.19
N PRO A 273 -10.87 -1.48 -7.33
CA PRO A 273 -11.42 -2.31 -8.42
C PRO A 273 -10.47 -3.41 -8.93
N GLU A 274 -9.17 -3.16 -8.92
CA GLU A 274 -8.14 -4.10 -9.40
C GLU A 274 -7.93 -5.30 -8.45
N LEU A 275 -8.31 -5.16 -7.17
CA LEU A 275 -8.14 -6.18 -6.12
C LEU A 275 -9.45 -6.89 -5.73
N VAL A 276 -10.56 -6.49 -6.35
CA VAL A 276 -11.83 -7.21 -6.35
C VAL A 276 -11.62 -8.58 -7.03
N ALA A 277 -12.21 -9.63 -6.45
CA ALA A 277 -12.13 -10.95 -7.03
C ALA A 277 -13.06 -11.06 -8.26
N ASP A 278 -12.56 -11.64 -9.35
CA ASP A 278 -13.35 -11.94 -10.54
C ASP A 278 -14.46 -12.97 -10.25
N GLU A 279 -15.30 -13.26 -11.24
CA GLU A 279 -16.42 -14.19 -11.09
C GLU A 279 -16.01 -15.58 -10.57
N LYS A 280 -14.75 -15.98 -10.84
CA LYS A 280 -14.12 -17.26 -10.50
C LYS A 280 -13.33 -17.18 -9.17
N GLY A 281 -13.36 -16.05 -8.48
CA GLY A 281 -12.68 -15.83 -7.20
C GLY A 281 -11.21 -15.42 -7.31
N ARG A 282 -10.70 -15.11 -8.52
CA ARG A 282 -9.31 -14.74 -8.77
C ARG A 282 -9.13 -13.24 -8.58
N ARG A 283 -8.13 -12.82 -7.82
CA ARG A 283 -7.70 -11.41 -7.69
C ARG A 283 -6.43 -11.20 -8.51
N LEU A 284 -6.15 -9.97 -8.94
CA LEU A 284 -4.79 -9.64 -9.37
C LEU A 284 -3.84 -9.79 -8.17
N PRO A 285 -2.61 -10.30 -8.37
CA PRO A 285 -1.61 -10.34 -7.30
C PRO A 285 -1.31 -8.94 -6.78
N LEU A 286 -1.01 -8.83 -5.49
CA LEU A 286 -0.47 -7.60 -4.90
C LEU A 286 1.02 -7.51 -5.21
N ILE A 287 1.33 -6.99 -6.40
CA ILE A 287 2.71 -6.90 -6.91
C ILE A 287 3.49 -5.79 -6.18
N THR A 288 2.85 -4.65 -5.87
CA THR A 288 3.45 -3.52 -5.14
C THR A 288 2.47 -2.87 -4.15
N ASP A 289 2.99 -2.33 -3.04
CA ASP A 289 2.23 -1.57 -2.03
C ASP A 289 2.18 -0.06 -2.31
N LYS A 290 2.62 0.35 -3.51
CA LYS A 290 2.57 1.72 -4.07
C LYS A 290 1.26 2.47 -3.82
N TYR A 291 0.14 1.76 -3.72
CA TYR A 291 -1.20 2.32 -3.57
C TYR A 291 -1.70 2.37 -2.12
N ILE A 292 -0.90 1.97 -1.11
CA ILE A 292 -1.30 2.09 0.31
C ILE A 292 -1.40 3.56 0.73
N SER A 293 -0.52 4.44 0.23
CA SER A 293 -0.61 5.89 0.43
C SER A 293 -1.89 6.48 -0.17
N ILE A 294 -2.24 6.06 -1.38
CA ILE A 294 -3.49 6.46 -2.05
C ILE A 294 -4.70 5.95 -1.27
N ALA A 295 -4.73 4.68 -0.87
CA ALA A 295 -5.82 4.13 -0.07
C ALA A 295 -5.94 4.77 1.33
N PHE A 296 -4.83 5.18 1.94
CA PHE A 296 -4.83 5.99 3.16
C PHE A 296 -5.43 7.38 2.91
N PHE A 297 -5.02 8.06 1.84
CA PHE A 297 -5.54 9.38 1.47
C PHE A 297 -7.04 9.31 1.14
N GLU A 298 -7.47 8.34 0.31
CA GLU A 298 -8.87 8.09 -0.02
C GLU A 298 -9.70 7.77 1.23
N MET A 299 -9.19 6.91 2.13
CA MET A 299 -9.84 6.59 3.40
C MET A 299 -10.00 7.83 4.28
N ILE A 300 -8.94 8.64 4.45
CA ILE A 300 -9.03 9.91 5.19
C ILE A 300 -10.05 10.80 4.50
N HIS A 301 -9.83 11.17 3.23
CA HIS A 301 -10.70 12.07 2.44
C HIS A 301 -12.18 11.69 2.55
N ASN A 302 -12.54 10.42 2.40
CA ASN A 302 -13.93 9.97 2.47
C ASN A 302 -14.49 9.95 3.90
N ALA A 303 -13.70 9.56 4.91
CA ALA A 303 -14.11 9.70 6.32
C ALA A 303 -14.21 11.17 6.77
N VAL A 304 -13.53 12.06 6.06
CA VAL A 304 -13.38 13.49 6.29
C VAL A 304 -14.24 14.31 5.30
N SER A 305 -15.10 13.66 4.49
CA SER A 305 -16.01 14.34 3.54
C SER A 305 -17.24 15.00 4.21
N GLU A 306 -17.12 15.45 5.46
CA GLU A 306 -18.13 16.25 6.17
C GLU A 306 -18.04 17.76 5.85
N VAL A 307 -17.29 18.16 4.82
CA VAL A 307 -17.27 19.55 4.36
C VAL A 307 -18.58 19.84 3.60
N ASP A 308 -19.56 20.42 4.29
CA ASP A 308 -20.78 20.92 3.65
C ASP A 308 -20.47 22.14 2.77
N LEU A 309 -20.14 21.86 1.51
CA LEU A 309 -19.93 22.86 0.48
C LEU A 309 -21.25 23.27 -0.22
N SER A 310 -22.43 22.79 0.23
CA SER A 310 -23.69 23.03 -0.49
C SER A 310 -24.03 24.52 -0.58
N GLY A 311 -23.74 25.29 0.46
CA GLY A 311 -23.91 26.75 0.48
C GLY A 311 -23.06 27.53 -0.54
N PHE A 312 -22.04 26.90 -1.13
CA PHE A 312 -21.18 27.46 -2.17
C PHE A 312 -21.38 26.81 -3.55
N ALA A 313 -21.77 25.53 -3.58
CA ALA A 313 -21.69 24.66 -4.77
C ALA A 313 -23.02 24.01 -5.21
N VAL A 314 -24.16 24.39 -4.61
CA VAL A 314 -25.48 23.90 -5.02
C VAL A 314 -26.44 25.08 -5.30
N PRO A 315 -26.91 25.28 -6.56
CA PRO A 315 -26.50 24.58 -7.79
C PRO A 315 -25.02 24.80 -8.11
N ILE A 316 -24.45 23.96 -8.98
CA ILE A 316 -23.01 24.01 -9.33
C ILE A 316 -22.57 25.37 -9.87
N ASP A 317 -23.49 26.08 -10.55
CA ASP A 317 -23.27 27.42 -11.10
C ASP A 317 -23.03 28.49 -10.04
N ASN A 318 -23.42 28.27 -8.77
CA ASN A 318 -23.09 29.19 -7.66
C ASN A 318 -21.59 29.39 -7.52
N LEU A 319 -20.74 28.42 -7.90
CA LEU A 319 -19.28 28.56 -7.84
C LEU A 319 -18.75 29.70 -8.73
N ILE A 320 -19.52 30.14 -9.71
CA ILE A 320 -19.20 31.25 -10.62
C ILE A 320 -19.46 32.61 -9.94
N GLU A 321 -20.33 32.67 -8.94
CA GLU A 321 -20.70 33.92 -8.25
C GLU A 321 -19.53 34.47 -7.39
N PRO A 322 -19.36 35.82 -7.32
CA PRO A 322 -18.23 36.44 -6.65
C PRO A 322 -18.02 35.98 -5.21
N GLY A 323 -16.90 35.30 -4.97
CA GLY A 323 -16.49 34.82 -3.66
C GLY A 323 -16.99 33.42 -3.28
N MET A 324 -17.89 32.78 -4.04
CA MET A 324 -18.39 31.44 -3.70
C MET A 324 -17.31 30.37 -3.82
N ALA A 325 -16.57 30.32 -4.93
CA ALA A 325 -15.42 29.42 -5.07
C ALA A 325 -14.35 29.66 -3.97
N GLN A 326 -14.09 30.93 -3.62
CA GLN A 326 -13.15 31.26 -2.54
C GLN A 326 -13.66 30.82 -1.17
N GLY A 327 -14.97 30.96 -0.90
CA GLY A 327 -15.60 30.46 0.32
C GLY A 327 -15.53 28.94 0.43
N ALA A 328 -15.78 28.23 -0.66
CA ALA A 328 -15.65 26.77 -0.74
C ALA A 328 -14.21 26.33 -0.44
N LEU A 329 -13.21 26.93 -1.10
CA LEU A 329 -11.79 26.66 -0.88
C LEU A 329 -11.36 26.98 0.56
N THR A 330 -11.73 28.15 1.08
CA THR A 330 -11.38 28.56 2.46
C THR A 330 -12.00 27.64 3.52
N THR A 331 -13.21 27.13 3.27
CA THR A 331 -13.88 26.14 4.15
C THR A 331 -13.15 24.80 4.12
N LEU A 332 -12.71 24.36 2.94
CA LEU A 332 -11.92 23.14 2.76
C LEU A 332 -10.53 23.26 3.40
N ASP A 333 -9.83 24.38 3.19
CA ASP A 333 -8.51 24.67 3.77
C ASP A 333 -8.53 24.67 5.30
N GLY A 334 -9.39 25.49 5.91
CA GLY A 334 -9.47 25.58 7.37
C GLY A 334 -9.78 24.22 8.03
N PHE A 335 -10.60 23.41 7.36
CA PHE A 335 -10.94 22.07 7.82
C PHE A 335 -9.81 21.03 7.63
N ILE A 336 -9.04 21.11 6.54
CA ILE A 336 -7.85 20.27 6.33
C ILE A 336 -6.77 20.66 7.33
N SER A 337 -6.46 21.94 7.50
CA SER A 337 -5.51 22.44 8.50
C SER A 337 -5.85 21.99 9.93
N ASN A 338 -7.13 22.06 10.32
CA ASN A 338 -7.59 21.59 11.64
C ASN A 338 -7.45 20.05 11.84
N ASN A 339 -7.39 19.27 10.76
CA ASN A 339 -7.29 17.81 10.82
C ASN A 339 -5.87 17.26 10.60
N THR A 340 -5.09 17.87 9.72
CA THR A 340 -3.75 17.40 9.31
C THR A 340 -2.61 18.23 9.90
N GLY A 341 -2.85 19.50 10.26
CA GLY A 341 -1.83 20.45 10.67
C GLY A 341 -1.14 21.20 9.50
N ALA A 342 -1.60 21.04 8.26
CA ALA A 342 -1.11 21.74 7.07
C ALA A 342 -2.28 22.15 6.15
N GLU A 343 -2.13 23.27 5.44
CA GLU A 343 -3.14 23.78 4.49
C GLU A 343 -3.19 22.92 3.22
N ILE A 344 -4.31 22.95 2.46
CA ILE A 344 -4.40 22.20 1.20
C ILE A 344 -3.35 22.70 0.21
N GLY A 345 -3.04 24.00 0.28
CA GLY A 345 -1.99 24.67 -0.49
C GLY A 345 -0.66 23.95 -0.40
N PHE A 346 -0.15 23.65 0.80
CA PHE A 346 1.13 22.95 0.98
C PHE A 346 1.08 21.49 0.52
N LEU A 347 0.00 20.76 0.86
CA LEU A 347 -0.15 19.35 0.49
C LEU A 347 -0.22 19.14 -1.02
N TYR A 348 -0.86 20.07 -1.74
CA TYR A 348 -0.86 20.08 -3.19
C TYR A 348 0.37 20.78 -3.78
N GLN A 349 1.04 21.69 -3.06
CA GLN A 349 2.29 22.30 -3.53
C GLN A 349 3.40 21.26 -3.58
N ASP A 350 3.60 20.43 -2.56
CA ASP A 350 4.58 19.33 -2.60
C ASP A 350 4.30 18.39 -3.78
N MET A 351 3.05 17.95 -3.95
CA MET A 351 2.65 17.06 -5.04
C MET A 351 2.73 17.72 -6.43
N ASN A 352 2.41 19.01 -6.54
CA ASN A 352 2.50 19.78 -7.79
C ASN A 352 3.96 20.14 -8.12
N GLU A 353 4.82 20.36 -7.13
CA GLU A 353 6.26 20.55 -7.31
C GLU A 353 6.92 19.23 -7.74
N GLU A 354 6.55 18.07 -7.17
CA GLU A 354 6.97 16.77 -7.69
C GLU A 354 6.48 16.56 -9.14
N CYS A 355 5.20 16.79 -9.43
CA CYS A 355 4.65 16.67 -10.79
C CYS A 355 5.30 17.66 -11.78
N LEU A 356 5.59 18.89 -11.34
CA LEU A 356 6.22 19.93 -12.16
C LEU A 356 7.70 19.64 -12.36
N LEU A 357 8.41 19.08 -11.38
CA LEU A 357 9.78 18.61 -11.52
C LEU A 357 9.84 17.45 -12.52
N ASP A 358 8.94 16.47 -12.44
CA ASP A 358 8.84 15.37 -13.42
C ASP A 358 8.53 15.92 -14.83
N LEU A 359 7.62 16.88 -14.96
CA LEU A 359 7.31 17.52 -16.26
C LEU A 359 8.46 18.39 -16.78
N LEU A 360 9.18 19.12 -15.92
CA LEU A 360 10.34 19.91 -16.30
C LEU A 360 11.53 19.02 -16.67
N LEU A 361 11.72 17.89 -15.99
CA LEU A 361 12.67 16.84 -16.36
C LEU A 361 12.32 16.26 -17.74
N GLN A 362 11.06 15.91 -18.00
CA GLN A 362 10.61 15.44 -19.32
C GLN A 362 10.81 16.50 -20.42
N VAL A 363 10.50 17.78 -20.14
CA VAL A 363 10.72 18.88 -21.09
C VAL A 363 12.21 19.13 -21.32
N GLN A 364 13.05 19.01 -20.29
CA GLN A 364 14.50 19.15 -20.41
C GLN A 364 15.12 17.99 -21.18
N GLN A 365 14.74 16.75 -20.87
CA GLN A 365 15.10 15.56 -21.64
C GLN A 365 14.65 15.68 -23.10
N GLN A 366 13.44 16.19 -23.37
CA GLN A 366 12.95 16.37 -24.74
C GLN A 366 13.66 17.52 -25.47
N LYS A 367 14.10 18.58 -24.77
CA LYS A 367 14.99 19.61 -25.33
C LYS A 367 16.35 19.03 -25.67
N GLU A 368 17.00 18.35 -24.74
CA GLU A 368 18.31 17.70 -24.95
C GLU A 368 18.24 16.67 -26.08
N LYS A 369 17.15 15.90 -26.18
CA LYS A 369 16.88 14.98 -27.29
C LYS A 369 16.67 15.70 -28.62
N ASN A 370 15.98 16.84 -28.64
CA ASN A 370 15.83 17.67 -29.83
C ASN A 370 17.15 18.35 -30.24
N GLU A 371 17.96 18.80 -29.29
CA GLU A 371 19.28 19.40 -29.51
C GLU A 371 20.30 18.36 -29.98
N GLN A 372 20.26 17.13 -29.44
CA GLN A 372 21.04 15.99 -29.95
C GLN A 372 20.61 15.60 -31.36
N VAL A 373 19.31 15.61 -31.68
CA VAL A 373 18.82 15.39 -33.06
C VAL A 373 19.29 16.52 -33.99
N ALA A 374 19.25 17.78 -33.56
CA ALA A 374 19.74 18.91 -34.34
C ALA A 374 21.28 18.86 -34.53
N GLN A 375 22.03 18.47 -33.50
CA GLN A 375 23.48 18.26 -33.57
C GLN A 375 23.83 17.07 -34.47
N ALA A 376 23.07 15.97 -34.44
CA ALA A 376 23.27 14.83 -35.34
C ALA A 376 22.98 15.20 -36.80
N GLN A 377 22.00 16.08 -37.05
CA GLN A 377 21.74 16.64 -38.38
C GLN A 377 22.87 17.58 -38.83
N LEU A 378 23.33 18.50 -37.97
CA LEU A 378 24.46 19.39 -38.25
C LEU A 378 25.79 18.62 -38.47
N ALA A 379 26.04 17.57 -37.70
CA ALA A 379 27.22 16.71 -37.82
C ALA A 379 27.25 15.87 -39.10
N SER A 380 26.17 15.85 -39.89
CA SER A 380 26.19 15.27 -41.24
C SER A 380 26.88 16.16 -42.30
N LEU A 381 27.22 17.41 -41.94
CA LEU A 381 27.92 18.37 -42.81
C LEU A 381 29.33 18.64 -42.26
N ILE A 382 30.35 18.16 -42.97
CA ILE A 382 31.75 18.09 -42.55
C ILE A 382 32.67 18.46 -43.74
N PRO A 383 33.73 19.29 -43.58
CA PRO A 383 33.97 20.30 -42.54
C PRO A 383 34.62 21.60 -43.06
N GLU A 384 34.82 22.58 -42.17
CA GLU A 384 36.13 23.25 -42.05
C GLU A 384 36.34 23.73 -40.60
N ALA A 385 37.59 23.91 -40.15
CA ALA A 385 37.94 23.97 -38.72
C ALA A 385 38.77 25.20 -38.31
N PRO A 386 38.41 25.91 -37.22
CA PRO A 386 39.26 26.91 -36.56
C PRO A 386 40.02 26.35 -35.33
N THR A 387 40.95 27.15 -34.79
CA THR A 387 42.12 26.71 -34.02
C THR A 387 42.03 26.82 -32.48
N ARG A 388 43.15 26.48 -31.82
CA ARG A 388 43.30 26.20 -30.37
C ARG A 388 43.10 27.41 -29.44
N GLU A 389 42.98 28.63 -29.94
CA GLU A 389 43.11 29.85 -29.14
C GLU A 389 41.99 30.00 -28.09
N MET A 390 40.74 29.69 -28.43
CA MET A 390 39.58 29.96 -27.55
C MET A 390 39.54 29.13 -26.25
N GLN A 391 40.26 28.01 -26.17
CA GLN A 391 40.26 27.16 -24.95
C GLN A 391 41.10 27.73 -23.79
N ILE A 392 41.83 28.83 -24.01
CA ILE A 392 42.78 29.41 -23.05
C ILE A 392 42.12 30.48 -22.15
N GLU A 393 41.02 31.10 -22.59
CA GLU A 393 40.42 32.28 -21.95
C GLU A 393 39.59 31.93 -20.69
N GLN A 394 38.64 30.99 -20.80
CA GLN A 394 37.64 30.71 -19.75
C GLN A 394 38.16 29.97 -18.51
N ARG A 395 39.46 29.68 -18.42
CA ARG A 395 40.11 29.18 -17.19
C ARG A 395 40.76 30.27 -16.33
N LYS A 396 40.40 31.55 -16.56
CA LYS A 396 40.94 32.71 -15.84
C LYS A 396 39.88 33.66 -15.26
N GLU A 397 39.01 33.17 -14.37
CA GLU A 397 38.49 34.09 -13.35
C GLU A 397 38.28 33.45 -11.98
N LYS A 398 38.47 34.25 -10.93
CA LYS A 398 38.66 33.86 -9.53
C LYS A 398 37.58 34.53 -8.67
N THR A 399 36.78 33.77 -7.91
CA THR A 399 37.03 33.43 -6.49
C THR A 399 36.84 34.57 -5.46
N LYS A 400 35.83 34.39 -4.58
CA LYS A 400 35.62 34.95 -3.21
C LYS A 400 35.22 36.43 -3.00
N THR A 401 34.17 36.58 -2.18
CA THR A 401 34.18 37.30 -0.88
C THR A 401 33.13 36.71 0.09
N ARG A 402 33.33 36.81 1.42
CA ARG A 402 32.52 36.23 2.56
C ARG A 402 33.13 36.70 3.91
N PRO A 403 32.52 36.52 5.13
CA PRO A 403 31.12 36.46 5.57
C PRO A 403 30.73 37.84 6.20
N PRO A 404 30.21 38.09 7.44
CA PRO A 404 29.80 37.28 8.63
C PRO A 404 28.24 37.14 8.71
N HIS A 405 27.48 36.91 9.80
CA HIS A 405 27.66 36.69 11.27
C HIS A 405 26.46 35.85 11.82
N SER A 406 26.66 34.94 12.81
CA SER A 406 25.67 34.36 13.77
C SER A 406 24.38 33.65 13.24
N SER A 407 23.67 32.74 13.93
CA SER A 407 23.82 31.91 15.16
C SER A 407 22.73 30.79 15.06
N VAL A 408 22.93 29.49 15.36
CA VAL A 408 23.33 28.75 16.59
C VAL A 408 22.18 28.59 17.62
N TYR A 409 21.77 27.32 17.85
CA TYR A 409 20.74 26.80 18.81
C TYR A 409 19.26 27.19 18.53
N SER A 410 18.23 26.41 18.90
CA SER A 410 18.12 25.00 19.36
C SER A 410 16.67 24.48 19.18
N ILE A 411 16.47 23.16 19.09
CA ILE A 411 15.13 22.55 19.22
C ILE A 411 14.96 22.02 20.66
N THR A 412 14.06 22.63 21.43
CA THR A 412 13.56 22.09 22.71
C THR A 412 12.18 21.45 22.51
N PRO A 413 11.88 20.31 23.17
CA PRO A 413 10.52 19.76 23.17
C PRO A 413 9.58 20.66 23.98
N THR A 414 8.50 21.14 23.36
CA THR A 414 7.41 21.80 24.10
C THR A 414 6.56 20.73 24.78
N THR A 415 6.58 20.71 26.11
CA THR A 415 5.72 19.86 26.94
C THR A 415 4.24 20.10 26.61
N ALA A 416 3.46 19.03 26.43
CA ALA A 416 2.01 19.15 26.30
C ALA A 416 1.41 19.82 27.55
N PRO A 417 0.44 20.75 27.41
CA PRO A 417 -0.25 21.31 28.55
C PRO A 417 -1.00 20.20 29.29
N THR A 418 -0.69 20.03 30.58
CA THR A 418 -1.42 19.10 31.43
C THR A 418 -2.82 19.64 31.66
N THR A 419 -3.81 19.17 30.89
CA THR A 419 -5.22 19.32 31.24
C THR A 419 -5.42 18.69 32.61
N GLN A 420 -5.66 19.52 33.64
CA GLN A 420 -6.08 19.01 34.93
C GLN A 420 -7.37 18.20 34.74
N PRO A 421 -7.54 17.05 35.41
CA PRO A 421 -8.81 16.36 35.39
C PRO A 421 -9.87 17.29 36.00
N GLU A 422 -10.85 17.67 35.19
CA GLU A 422 -12.09 18.25 35.68
C GLU A 422 -12.65 17.34 36.79
N PRO A 423 -13.08 17.89 37.94
CA PRO A 423 -13.45 17.08 39.09
C PRO A 423 -14.69 16.25 38.75
N ALA A 424 -14.47 14.97 38.42
CA ALA A 424 -15.53 14.03 38.13
C ALA A 424 -16.48 13.95 39.32
N VAL A 425 -17.67 14.53 39.15
CA VAL A 425 -18.84 14.28 39.99
C VAL A 425 -18.98 12.76 40.07
N PRO A 426 -19.11 12.15 41.27
CA PRO A 426 -19.07 10.71 41.40
C PRO A 426 -20.29 10.08 40.72
N SER A 427 -20.12 9.67 39.46
CA SER A 427 -21.06 8.83 38.74
C SER A 427 -21.21 7.53 39.50
N GLN A 428 -22.36 7.35 40.14
CA GLN A 428 -22.69 6.13 40.86
C GLN A 428 -22.68 4.97 39.87
N ALA A 429 -21.72 4.06 40.01
CA ALA A 429 -21.46 3.02 39.04
C ALA A 429 -22.66 2.06 38.91
N PHE A 430 -22.90 1.58 37.69
CA PHE A 430 -24.01 0.71 37.41
C PHE A 430 -23.73 -0.70 37.95
N LYS A 431 -24.47 -1.06 39.00
CA LYS A 431 -24.54 -2.43 39.54
C LYS A 431 -25.08 -3.38 38.47
N VAL A 432 -24.24 -4.32 38.03
CA VAL A 432 -24.56 -5.32 37.01
C VAL A 432 -24.06 -6.71 37.39
N LYS A 433 -24.68 -7.77 36.85
CA LYS A 433 -24.25 -9.15 37.11
C LYS A 433 -22.82 -9.41 36.59
N PRO A 434 -22.04 -10.32 37.21
CA PRO A 434 -20.68 -10.64 36.78
C PRO A 434 -20.53 -10.93 35.28
N SER A 435 -21.46 -11.68 34.68
CA SER A 435 -21.46 -12.01 33.25
C SER A 435 -21.73 -10.83 32.31
N PHE A 436 -22.27 -9.72 32.81
CA PHE A 436 -22.44 -8.48 32.07
C PHE A 436 -21.30 -7.50 32.36
N LEU A 437 -20.76 -7.49 33.59
CA LEU A 437 -19.52 -6.80 33.89
C LEU A 437 -18.37 -7.29 32.98
N GLU A 438 -18.21 -8.59 32.80
CA GLU A 438 -17.22 -9.18 31.88
C GLU A 438 -17.36 -8.64 30.43
N VAL A 439 -18.59 -8.46 29.96
CA VAL A 439 -18.87 -7.88 28.63
C VAL A 439 -18.45 -6.42 28.55
N PHE A 440 -18.78 -5.60 29.55
CA PHE A 440 -18.39 -4.19 29.58
C PHE A 440 -16.88 -4.00 29.81
N SER A 441 -16.26 -4.74 30.73
CA SER A 441 -14.81 -4.72 30.95
C SER A 441 -14.04 -5.17 29.72
N THR A 442 -14.50 -6.20 28.99
CA THR A 442 -13.90 -6.59 27.71
C THR A 442 -14.02 -5.47 26.66
N LEU A 443 -15.19 -4.83 26.59
CA LEU A 443 -15.49 -3.78 25.61
C LEU A 443 -14.67 -2.50 25.84
N PHE A 444 -14.52 -2.06 27.09
CA PHE A 444 -13.76 -0.86 27.46
C PHE A 444 -12.27 -1.10 27.77
N SER A 445 -11.79 -2.34 27.65
CA SER A 445 -10.40 -2.70 27.94
C SER A 445 -9.39 -1.91 27.10
N LYS A 446 -8.34 -1.43 27.78
CA LYS A 446 -7.19 -0.73 27.18
C LYS A 446 -6.01 -1.64 26.84
N GLN A 447 -6.14 -2.96 27.05
CA GLN A 447 -5.13 -3.92 26.62
C GLN A 447 -5.16 -4.06 25.08
N ARG A 448 -3.99 -4.29 24.46
CA ARG A 448 -3.91 -4.58 23.00
C ARG A 448 -4.62 -5.88 22.64
N GLU A 449 -4.33 -6.95 23.39
CA GLU A 449 -4.93 -8.26 23.18
C GLU A 449 -6.32 -8.33 23.85
N ARG A 450 -7.32 -7.77 23.17
CA ARG A 450 -8.71 -7.77 23.62
C ARG A 450 -9.38 -9.12 23.35
N SER A 451 -10.01 -9.69 24.38
CA SER A 451 -10.91 -10.83 24.27
C SER A 451 -12.16 -10.49 23.44
N SER A 452 -12.88 -11.53 22.97
CA SER A 452 -14.09 -11.36 22.16
C SER A 452 -15.35 -11.34 23.03
N ILE A 453 -16.31 -10.45 22.74
CA ILE A 453 -17.70 -10.62 23.20
C ILE A 453 -18.56 -11.19 22.06
N THR A 454 -19.64 -11.90 22.40
CA THR A 454 -20.66 -12.24 21.39
C THR A 454 -21.65 -11.09 21.25
N TRP A 455 -22.19 -10.89 20.04
CA TRP A 455 -23.24 -9.90 19.80
C TRP A 455 -24.49 -10.17 20.65
N ALA A 456 -24.81 -11.45 20.90
CA ALA A 456 -25.92 -11.83 21.78
C ALA A 456 -25.65 -11.43 23.24
N ALA A 457 -24.43 -11.61 23.75
CA ALA A 457 -24.06 -11.15 25.09
C ALA A 457 -24.07 -9.62 25.20
N PHE A 458 -23.63 -8.90 24.17
CA PHE A 458 -23.75 -7.44 24.09
C PHE A 458 -25.22 -6.97 24.11
N GLN A 459 -26.08 -7.56 23.28
CA GLN A 459 -27.53 -7.26 23.30
C GLN A 459 -28.15 -7.56 24.66
N ALA A 460 -27.78 -8.66 25.31
CA ALA A 460 -28.27 -9.01 26.64
C ALA A 460 -27.79 -8.04 27.74
N ALA A 461 -26.55 -7.56 27.66
CA ALA A 461 -26.02 -6.55 28.57
C ALA A 461 -26.74 -5.20 28.41
N MET A 462 -26.98 -4.74 27.18
CA MET A 462 -27.78 -3.53 26.92
C MET A 462 -29.23 -3.67 27.40
N ALA A 463 -29.86 -4.83 27.18
CA ALA A 463 -31.22 -5.10 27.66
C ALA A 463 -31.30 -5.24 29.20
N HIS A 464 -30.24 -5.72 29.86
CA HIS A 464 -30.11 -5.71 31.32
C HIS A 464 -30.07 -4.26 31.86
N MET A 465 -29.33 -3.38 31.17
CA MET A 465 -29.34 -1.92 31.35
C MET A 465 -30.66 -1.22 30.92
N LYS A 466 -31.71 -2.00 30.64
CA LYS A 466 -33.06 -1.56 30.23
C LYS A 466 -33.15 -0.81 28.90
N PHE A 467 -32.12 -0.87 28.06
CA PHE A 467 -32.20 -0.35 26.70
C PHE A 467 -33.16 -1.20 25.86
N SER A 468 -34.00 -0.55 25.07
CA SER A 468 -34.73 -1.19 23.98
C SER A 468 -33.76 -1.51 22.84
N VAL A 469 -33.86 -2.72 22.29
CA VAL A 469 -32.94 -3.23 21.25
C VAL A 469 -33.74 -3.56 19.99
N VAL A 470 -33.87 -2.58 19.11
CA VAL A 470 -34.75 -2.66 17.93
C VAL A 470 -33.94 -3.01 16.69
N PRO A 471 -34.17 -4.18 16.04
CA PRO A 471 -33.62 -4.45 14.72
C PRO A 471 -34.24 -3.49 13.70
N LYS A 472 -33.39 -2.90 12.85
CA LYS A 472 -33.79 -2.11 11.68
C LYS A 472 -33.46 -2.93 10.41
N THR A 473 -33.49 -2.31 9.24
CA THR A 473 -33.25 -2.97 7.95
C THR A 473 -31.87 -3.65 7.89
N GLY A 474 -31.82 -4.88 7.38
CA GLY A 474 -30.57 -5.62 7.15
C GLY A 474 -29.91 -6.14 8.44
N SER A 475 -28.71 -5.62 8.76
CA SER A 475 -27.93 -5.99 9.95
C SER A 475 -27.75 -4.82 10.94
N VAL A 476 -28.58 -3.79 10.81
CA VAL A 476 -28.57 -2.58 11.64
C VAL A 476 -29.47 -2.76 12.87
N TYR A 477 -29.01 -2.33 14.04
CA TYR A 477 -29.76 -2.35 15.30
C TYR A 477 -29.67 -0.98 15.97
N THR A 478 -30.82 -0.45 16.40
CA THR A 478 -30.91 0.74 17.24
C THR A 478 -31.04 0.33 18.70
N PHE A 479 -30.24 0.95 19.56
CA PHE A 479 -30.28 0.79 21.01
C PHE A 479 -30.80 2.10 21.61
N SER A 480 -31.99 2.06 22.21
CA SER A 480 -32.64 3.23 22.80
C SER A 480 -32.65 3.14 24.32
N PRO A 481 -32.24 4.19 25.05
CA PRO A 481 -32.23 4.20 26.52
C PRO A 481 -33.64 4.09 27.10
N PRO A 482 -33.78 3.67 28.38
CA PRO A 482 -35.06 3.70 29.07
C PRO A 482 -35.52 5.14 29.34
N GLU A 483 -36.82 5.33 29.50
CA GLU A 483 -37.40 6.61 29.93
C GLU A 483 -36.82 7.03 31.30
N GLY A 484 -36.43 8.30 31.43
CA GLY A 484 -35.77 8.82 32.63
C GLY A 484 -34.26 8.58 32.73
N PHE A 485 -33.63 7.89 31.78
CA PHE A 485 -32.16 7.80 31.70
C PHE A 485 -31.50 9.15 31.43
N ASN A 486 -30.30 9.37 31.99
CA ASN A 486 -29.56 10.65 31.97
C ASN A 486 -29.36 11.26 30.58
N VAL A 487 -29.23 10.42 29.54
CA VAL A 487 -29.16 10.86 28.14
C VAL A 487 -30.17 10.05 27.33
N GLN A 488 -31.11 10.74 26.67
CA GLN A 488 -32.21 10.14 25.90
C GLN A 488 -31.87 9.89 24.42
N ARG A 489 -30.59 9.91 24.05
CA ARG A 489 -30.13 9.61 22.68
C ARG A 489 -30.08 8.11 22.46
N SER A 490 -30.57 7.66 21.31
CA SER A 490 -30.38 6.28 20.83
C SER A 490 -29.12 6.18 19.97
N ILE A 491 -28.44 5.03 20.00
CA ILE A 491 -27.31 4.76 19.09
C ILE A 491 -27.65 3.68 18.07
N THR A 492 -27.17 3.85 16.84
CA THR A 492 -27.32 2.88 15.76
C THR A 492 -26.01 2.15 15.48
N LEU A 493 -26.03 0.81 15.58
CA LEU A 493 -24.86 -0.06 15.45
C LEU A 493 -25.10 -1.21 14.46
N HIS A 494 -24.07 -1.59 13.71
CA HIS A 494 -24.13 -2.70 12.75
C HIS A 494 -23.65 -4.03 13.37
N ARG A 495 -24.54 -5.02 13.41
CA ARG A 495 -24.23 -6.39 13.90
C ARG A 495 -23.10 -7.03 13.08
N PRO A 496 -22.13 -7.72 13.71
CA PRO A 496 -21.13 -8.49 12.98
C PRO A 496 -21.72 -9.79 12.41
N HIS A 497 -21.47 -10.08 11.13
CA HIS A 497 -21.98 -11.29 10.46
C HIS A 497 -21.45 -12.59 11.08
N GLN A 498 -20.25 -12.58 11.68
CA GLN A 498 -19.69 -13.73 12.41
C GLN A 498 -20.21 -13.84 13.86
N SER A 499 -21.13 -12.97 14.29
CA SER A 499 -21.75 -12.90 15.63
C SER A 499 -20.80 -12.73 16.83
N ARG A 500 -19.49 -12.65 16.64
CA ARG A 500 -18.49 -12.17 17.61
C ARG A 500 -18.09 -10.72 17.28
N VAL A 501 -17.80 -9.94 18.32
CA VAL A 501 -17.24 -8.58 18.24
C VAL A 501 -15.78 -8.69 18.72
N GLU A 502 -14.84 -8.32 17.86
CA GLU A 502 -13.41 -8.52 18.05
C GLU A 502 -12.62 -7.33 17.45
N GLY A 503 -11.42 -7.07 17.99
CA GLY A 503 -10.49 -6.04 17.50
C GLY A 503 -11.14 -4.66 17.35
N TRP A 504 -10.97 -4.04 16.18
CA TRP A 504 -11.49 -2.70 15.86
C TRP A 504 -12.99 -2.51 16.12
N ARG A 505 -13.81 -3.58 16.09
CA ARG A 505 -15.25 -3.47 16.36
C ARG A 505 -15.56 -3.21 17.83
N LEU A 506 -14.69 -3.64 18.74
CA LEU A 506 -14.77 -3.31 20.17
C LEU A 506 -14.48 -1.82 20.35
N LEU A 507 -13.37 -1.33 19.78
CA LEU A 507 -12.99 0.08 19.79
C LEU A 507 -14.12 0.98 19.28
N TYR A 508 -14.74 0.63 18.16
CA TYR A 508 -15.85 1.41 17.59
C TYR A 508 -17.07 1.48 18.51
N ILE A 509 -17.52 0.34 19.07
CA ILE A 509 -18.70 0.31 19.93
C ILE A 509 -18.43 0.99 21.28
N ALA A 510 -17.25 0.75 21.87
CA ALA A 510 -16.82 1.41 23.11
C ALA A 510 -16.73 2.92 22.94
N SER A 511 -16.20 3.40 21.81
CA SER A 511 -16.15 4.82 21.46
C SER A 511 -17.54 5.46 21.42
N ARG A 512 -18.49 4.84 20.71
CA ARG A 512 -19.87 5.35 20.57
C ARG A 512 -20.60 5.39 21.92
N LEU A 513 -20.50 4.33 22.72
CA LEU A 513 -21.06 4.28 24.08
C LEU A 513 -20.44 5.33 25.00
N LYS A 514 -19.12 5.54 24.90
CA LYS A 514 -18.41 6.53 25.71
C LYS A 514 -18.85 7.95 25.39
N ARG A 515 -19.08 8.31 24.12
CA ARG A 515 -19.53 9.67 23.80
C ARG A 515 -20.99 9.90 24.17
N GLU A 516 -21.92 9.02 23.80
CA GLU A 516 -23.36 9.30 24.04
C GLU A 516 -23.79 9.09 25.50
N TYR A 517 -23.12 8.22 26.27
CA TYR A 517 -23.53 7.90 27.65
C TYR A 517 -22.44 8.16 28.70
N GLY A 518 -21.26 8.66 28.32
CA GLY A 518 -20.12 8.87 29.22
C GLY A 518 -19.40 7.58 29.64
N TRP A 519 -19.83 6.41 29.16
CA TRP A 519 -19.44 5.10 29.70
C TRP A 519 -17.98 4.74 29.49
N ASP A 520 -17.39 4.12 30.50
CA ASP A 520 -16.03 3.59 30.51
C ASP A 520 -15.89 2.36 31.44
N GLU A 521 -14.66 1.89 31.61
CA GLU A 521 -14.26 0.77 32.47
C GLU A 521 -14.67 0.94 33.96
N LYS A 522 -14.86 2.18 34.45
CA LYS A 522 -15.28 2.48 35.83
C LYS A 522 -16.79 2.65 35.99
N SER A 523 -17.52 2.69 34.88
CA SER A 523 -18.96 2.96 34.88
C SER A 523 -19.80 1.77 35.36
N PHE A 524 -19.20 0.59 35.52
CA PHE A 524 -19.87 -0.64 35.89
C PHE A 524 -19.16 -1.32 37.06
N GLU A 525 -19.94 -1.91 37.97
CA GLU A 525 -19.44 -2.72 39.08
C GLU A 525 -20.37 -3.91 39.34
N THR A 526 -19.89 -4.92 40.05
CA THR A 526 -20.70 -6.11 40.38
C THR A 526 -21.87 -5.74 41.31
N GLU A 527 -23.07 -6.26 41.01
CA GLU A 527 -24.24 -6.35 41.91
C GLU A 527 -23.84 -6.74 43.36
#